data_AF-A0A090J3E3-F1
#
_entry.id   AF-A0A090J3E3-F1
#
_cell.length_a   1.000
_cell.length_b   1.000
_cell.length_c   1.000
_cell.angle_alpha   90.00
_cell.angle_beta   90.00
_cell.angle_gamma   90.00
#
_symmetry.space_group_name_H-M   'P 1'
#
loop_
_entity.id
_entity.type
_entity.pdbx_description
1 polymer ?
#
loop_
_entity_poly.entity_id
_entity_poly.type
_entity_poly.pdbx_seq_one_letter_code
_entity_poly.pdbx_strand_id
1 'polypeptide(L)' 'MNRNEIERRIEELKSDYIRIQGDMEKLESLGKNGNVAYSEKLLEEIELELKQLREMLNSAG' A
#
# COMPACT_ATOMS: atom_id res chain seq x y z
N MET A 1 -13.70 -8.06 10.72
CA MET A 1 -13.44 -6.63 10.92
C MET A 1 -14.76 -5.89 10.83
N ASN A 2 -15.00 -4.94 11.72
CA ASN A 2 -16.09 -3.97 11.58
C ASN A 2 -15.69 -2.84 10.61
N ARG A 3 -16.67 -2.01 10.21
CA ARG A 3 -16.45 -0.89 9.26
C ARG A 3 -15.28 0.02 9.68
N ASN A 4 -15.23 0.42 10.95
CA ASN A 4 -14.20 1.32 11.48
C ASN A 4 -12.80 0.67 11.43
N GLU A 5 -12.69 -0.62 11.72
CA GLU A 5 -11.43 -1.36 11.58
C GLU A 5 -10.95 -1.40 10.13
N ILE A 6 -11.87 -1.58 9.18
CA ILE A 6 -11.53 -1.60 7.75
C ILE A 6 -11.07 -0.22 7.28
N GLU A 7 -11.79 0.84 7.65
CA GLU A 7 -11.41 2.22 7.30
C GLU A 7 -10.04 2.58 7.89
N ARG A 8 -9.78 2.23 9.16
CA ARG A 8 -8.48 2.43 9.79
C ARG A 8 -7.36 1.68 9.04
N ARG A 9 -7.58 0.42 8.70
CA ARG A 9 -6.59 -0.38 7.98
C ARG A 9 -6.29 0.21 6.60
N ILE A 10 -7.30 0.72 5.91
CA ILE A 10 -7.12 1.42 4.63
C ILE A 10 -6.25 2.69 4.80
N GLU A 11 -6.44 3.46 5.86
CA GLU A 11 -5.61 4.66 6.13
C GLU A 11 -4.15 4.30 6.44
N GLU A 12 -3.94 3.22 7.19
CA GLU A 12 -2.59 2.69 7.47
C GLU A 12 -1.90 2.26 6.18
N LEU A 13 -2.58 1.45 5.35
CA LEU A 13 -2.04 0.98 4.07
C LEU A 13 -1.73 2.12 3.08
N LYS A 14 -2.58 3.16 3.03
CA LYS A 14 -2.28 4.36 2.22
C LYS A 14 -1.04 5.10 2.71
N SER A 15 -0.85 5.19 4.02
CA SER A 15 0.32 5.83 4.61
C SER A 15 1.60 5.04 4.30
N ASP A 16 1.53 3.71 4.39
CA ASP A 16 2.62 2.82 4.01
C ASP A 16 2.96 2.93 2.53
N TYR A 17 1.94 2.95 1.66
CA TYR A 17 2.11 3.12 0.22
C TYR A 17 2.92 4.39 -0.12
N ILE A 18 2.53 5.54 0.45
CA ILE A 18 3.21 6.82 0.23
C ILE A 18 4.68 6.75 0.70
N ARG A 19 4.93 6.15 1.86
CA ARG A 19 6.29 5.99 2.39
C ARG A 19 7.15 5.15 1.46
N ILE A 20 6.64 4.01 0.99
CA ILE A 20 7.36 3.09 0.11
C ILE A 20 7.69 3.77 -1.22
N GLN A 21 6.74 4.52 -1.80
CA GLN A 21 7.00 5.30 -3.02
C GLN A 21 8.12 6.33 -2.80
N GLY A 22 8.10 7.08 -1.70
CA GLY A 22 9.16 8.05 -1.40
C GLY A 22 10.53 7.38 -1.19
N ASP A 23 10.57 6.21 -0.56
CA ASP A 23 11.80 5.42 -0.42
C ASP A 23 12.30 4.90 -1.78
N MET A 24 11.41 4.51 -2.69
CA MET A 24 11.75 4.12 -4.06
C MET A 24 12.37 5.28 -4.85
N GLU A 25 11.73 6.45 -4.85
CA GLU A 25 12.26 7.65 -5.52
C GLU A 25 13.67 8.00 -5.02
N LYS A 26 13.91 7.83 -3.72
CA LYS A 26 15.23 8.01 -3.10
C LYS A 26 16.23 6.94 -3.53
N LEU A 27 15.82 5.67 -3.60
CA LEU A 27 16.68 4.58 -4.05
C LEU A 27 17.09 4.74 -5.52
N GLU A 28 16.15 5.16 -6.37
CA GLU A 28 16.42 5.49 -7.78
C GLU A 28 17.37 6.67 -7.90
N SER A 29 17.16 7.73 -7.10
CA SER A 29 18.07 8.88 -7.06
C SER A 29 19.51 8.53 -6.63
N LEU A 30 19.67 7.45 -5.86
CA LEU A 30 20.98 6.93 -5.43
C LEU A 30 21.58 5.92 -6.42
N GLY A 31 20.93 5.66 -7.55
CA GLY A 31 21.35 4.67 -8.55
C GLY A 31 21.26 3.22 -8.06
N LYS A 32 20.44 2.94 -7.03
CA LYS A 32 20.24 1.62 -6.44
C LYS A 32 19.03 0.89 -7.02
N ASN A 33 18.94 0.86 -8.35
CA ASN A 33 17.78 0.34 -9.09
C ASN A 33 17.48 -1.15 -8.79
N GLY A 34 18.45 -1.91 -8.28
CA GLY A 34 18.26 -3.31 -7.87
C GLY A 34 17.28 -3.50 -6.69
N ASN A 35 17.00 -2.47 -5.90
CA ASN A 35 16.04 -2.53 -4.77
C ASN A 35 14.63 -2.05 -5.13
N VAL A 36 14.41 -1.59 -6.37
CA VAL A 36 13.11 -1.07 -6.83
C VAL A 36 12.10 -2.20 -6.98
N ALA A 37 12.51 -3.34 -7.56
CA ALA A 37 11.62 -4.48 -7.81
C ALA A 37 10.98 -5.08 -6.55
N TYR A 38 11.70 -5.10 -5.42
CA TYR A 38 11.12 -5.55 -4.15
C TYR A 38 10.04 -4.58 -3.65
N SER A 39 10.30 -3.29 -3.80
CA SER A 39 9.39 -2.22 -3.38
C SER A 39 8.15 -2.18 -4.27
N GLU A 40 8.29 -2.41 -5.58
CA GLU A 40 7.16 -2.56 -6.51
C GLU A 40 6.25 -3.72 -6.11
N LYS A 41 6.82 -4.89 -5.77
CA LYS A 41 6.04 -6.03 -5.29
C LYS A 41 5.28 -5.69 -4.00
N LEU A 42 5.90 -4.95 -3.08
CA LEU A 42 5.24 -4.53 -1.85
C LEU A 42 4.07 -3.57 -2.13
N LEU A 43 4.21 -2.66 -3.09
CA LEU A 43 3.12 -1.77 -3.52
C LEU A 43 1.97 -2.58 -4.15
N GLU A 44 2.26 -3.58 -4.98
CA GLU A 44 1.24 -4.45 -5.59
C GLU A 44 0.41 -5.20 -4.52
N GLU A 45 1.07 -5.74 -3.49
CA GLU A 45 0.39 -6.41 -2.38
C GLU A 45 -0.50 -5.42 -1.58
N ILE A 46 -0.02 -4.20 -1.35
CA ILE A 46 -0.80 -3.14 -0.69
C ILE A 46 -2.03 -2.78 -1.53
N GLU A 47 -1.89 -2.66 -2.85
CA GLU A 47 -3.00 -2.37 -3.76
C GLU A 47 -4.05 -3.49 -3.75
N LEU A 48 -3.62 -4.74 -3.72
CA LEU A 48 -4.51 -5.90 -3.61
C LEU A 48 -5.28 -5.88 -2.29
N GLU A 49 -4.60 -5.65 -1.15
CA GLU A 49 -5.24 -5.57 0.17
C GLU A 49 -6.23 -4.38 0.22
N LEU A 50 -5.85 -3.22 -0.30
CA LEU A 50 -6.73 -2.05 -0.39
C LEU A 50 -7.99 -2.34 -1.20
N LYS A 51 -7.86 -3.05 -2.32
CA LYS A 51 -9.00 -3.46 -3.14
C LYS A 51 -9.94 -4.36 -2.35
N GLN A 52 -9.42 -5.40 -1.70
CA GLN A 52 -10.22 -6.34 -0.90
C GLN A 52 -10.95 -5.62 0.24
N LEU A 53 -10.26 -4.72 0.97
CA LEU A 53 -10.86 -3.95 2.07
C LEU A 53 -11.97 -3.01 1.58
N ARG A 54 -11.82 -2.39 0.40
CA ARG A 54 -12.86 -1.56 -0.22
C ARG A 54 -14.07 -2.39 -0.65
N GLU A 55 -13.85 -3.59 -1.19
CA GLU A 55 -14.94 -4.52 -1.51
C GLU A 55 -15.68 -4.94 -0.24
N MET A 56 -14.97 -5.27 0.85
CA MET A 56 -15.58 -5.58 2.14
C MET A 56 -16.39 -4.41 2.72
N LEU A 57 -15.90 -3.17 2.59
CA LEU A 57 -16.66 -1.98 3.00
C LEU A 57 -17.93 -1.78 2.20
N ASN A 58 -17.87 -1.99 0.89
CA ASN A 58 -19.03 -1.86 0.01
C ASN A 58 -20.04 -2.98 0.25
N SER A 59 -19.61 -4.20 0.55
CA SER A 59 -20.49 -5.31 0.89
C SER A 59 -21.04 -5.26 2.32
N ALA A 60 -20.47 -4.42 3.20
CA ALA A 60 -20.93 -4.20 4.56
C ALA A 60 -21.92 -3.01 4.70
N GLY A 61 -22.28 -2.36 3.59
CA GLY A 61 -23.28 -1.29 3.50
C GLY A 61 -24.60 -1.78 2.91
#